data_AF-A0A534U0X7-F1
#
_entry.id   AF-A0A534U0X7-F1
#
_cell.length_a   1.000
_cell.length_b   1.000
_cell.length_c   1.000
_cell.angle_alpha   90.00
_cell.angle_beta   90.00
_cell.angle_gamma   90.00
#
_symmetry.space_group_name_H-M   'P 1'
#
loop_
_entity.id
_entity.type
_entity.pdbx_description
1 polymer ?
#
loop_
_entity_poly.entity_id
_entity_poly.type
_entity_poly.pdbx_seq_one_letter_code
_entity_poly.pdbx_strand_id
1 'polypeptide(L)' 'MGQLDKDGILTLQELTITALATADVVAKILIDKGLVTQKEFDLKLFSERANYQALLKRVGDTSVDA' A
#
# COMPACT_ATOMS: atom_id res chain seq x y z
N MET A 1 8.08 -3.27 19.43
CA MET A 1 7.50 -2.24 18.54
C MET A 1 8.63 -1.31 18.18
N GLY A 2 8.99 -1.25 16.89
CA GLY A 2 10.20 -0.57 16.42
C GLY A 2 10.15 0.91 16.78
N GLN A 3 11.12 1.34 17.56
CA GLN A 3 11.41 2.74 17.82
C GLN A 3 11.80 3.34 16.47
N LEU A 4 10.95 4.20 15.88
CA LEU A 4 11.35 5.01 14.74
C LEU A 4 12.40 5.98 15.28
N ASP A 5 13.64 5.69 14.95
CA ASP A 5 14.81 6.47 15.35
C ASP A 5 14.61 7.91 14.87
N LYS A 6 14.62 8.87 15.81
CA LYS A 6 14.18 10.25 15.55
C LYS A 6 15.16 11.06 14.69
N ASP A 7 16.27 10.45 14.27
CA ASP A 7 17.37 11.10 13.57
C ASP A 7 17.52 10.66 12.10
N GLY A 8 16.73 9.70 11.62
CA GLY A 8 16.86 9.16 10.27
C GLY A 8 15.84 9.74 9.30
N ILE A 9 16.29 10.50 8.30
CA ILE A 9 15.51 10.66 7.07
C ILE A 9 15.38 9.24 6.48
N LEU A 10 14.24 8.59 6.68
CA LEU A 10 13.94 7.33 6.02
C LEU A 10 14.03 7.56 4.53
N THR A 11 14.85 6.76 3.85
CA THR A 11 14.86 6.78 2.40
C THR A 11 13.47 6.40 1.89
N LEU A 12 13.08 6.90 0.71
CA LEU A 12 11.80 6.51 0.10
C LEU A 12 11.66 4.99 -0.03
N GLN A 13 12.77 4.29 -0.21
CA GLN A 13 12.84 2.83 -0.27
C GLN A 13 12.50 2.19 1.08
N GLU A 14 13.12 2.64 2.17
CA GLU A 14 12.83 2.12 3.51
C GLU A 14 11.40 2.42 3.95
N LEU A 15 10.90 3.62 3.63
CA LEU A 15 9.50 3.98 3.89
C LEU A 15 8.55 3.06 3.12
N THR A 16 8.85 2.79 1.85
CA THR A 16 8.06 1.89 1.00
C THR A 16 8.06 0.46 1.54
N ILE A 17 9.24 -0.08 1.88
CA ILE A 17 9.38 -1.44 2.44
C ILE A 17 8.60 -1.54 3.76
N THR A 18 8.72 -0.55 4.63
CA THR A 18 8.03 -0.52 5.93
C THR A 18 6.51 -0.47 5.76
N ALA A 19 6.02 0.37 4.84
CA ALA A 19 4.59 0.47 4.55
C ALA A 19 4.04 -0.86 3.98
N LEU A 20 4.75 -1.48 3.03
CA LEU A 20 4.37 -2.76 2.44
C LEU A 20 4.35 -3.89 3.49
N ALA A 21 5.39 -3.99 4.31
CA ALA A 21 5.47 -4.99 5.37
C ALA A 21 4.34 -4.82 6.39
N THR A 22 4.00 -3.58 6.76
CA THR A 22 2.91 -3.29 7.69
C THR A 22 1.56 -3.72 7.12
N ALA A 23 1.28 -3.37 5.85
CA ALA A 23 0.04 -3.76 5.19
C ALA A 23 -0.10 -5.28 5.06
N ASP A 24 0.97 -5.98 4.71
CA ASP A 24 1.01 -7.44 4.59
C ASP A 24 0.74 -8.14 5.93
N VAL A 25 1.38 -7.68 7.01
CA VAL A 25 1.16 -8.22 8.37
C VAL A 25 -0.29 -8.02 8.81
N VAL A 26 -0.86 -6.83 8.59
CA VAL A 26 -2.26 -6.56 8.97
C VAL A 26 -3.21 -7.44 8.17
N ALA A 27 -3.03 -7.57 6.86
CA ALA A 27 -3.88 -8.41 6.02
C ALA A 27 -3.88 -9.87 6.50
N LYS A 28 -2.69 -10.43 6.76
CA LYS A 28 -2.53 -11.80 7.28
C LYS A 28 -3.24 -11.98 8.63
N ILE A 29 -3.06 -11.06 9.57
CA ILE A 29 -3.75 -11.12 10.87
C ILE A 29 -5.27 -11.12 10.71
N LEU A 30 -5.82 -10.30 9.82
CA LEU A 30 -7.27 -10.25 9.60
C LEU A 30 -7.79 -11.53 8.94
N ILE A 31 -7.02 -12.13 8.03
CA ILE A 31 -7.36 -13.41 7.39
C ILE A 31 -7.29 -14.57 8.39
N ASP A 32 -6.21 -14.65 9.17
CA ASP A 32 -5.99 -15.70 10.17
C ASP A 32 -7.06 -15.68 11.27
N LYS A 33 -7.55 -14.47 11.61
CA LYS A 33 -8.68 -14.30 12.54
C LYS A 33 -10.05 -14.55 11.91
N GLY A 34 -10.12 -14.82 10.61
CA GLY A 34 -11.36 -15.04 9.87
C GLY A 34 -12.22 -13.78 9.71
N LEU A 35 -11.66 -12.59 9.93
CA LEU A 35 -12.39 -11.31 9.80
C LEU A 35 -12.61 -10.92 8.33
N VAL A 36 -11.70 -11.34 7.46
CA VAL A 36 -11.82 -11.24 6.00
C VAL A 36 -11.36 -12.55 5.38
N THR A 37 -11.91 -12.88 4.21
CA THR A 37 -11.41 -14.03 3.44
C THR A 37 -10.28 -13.59 2.51
N GLN A 38 -9.36 -14.50 2.20
CA GLN A 38 -8.32 -14.26 1.19
C GLN A 38 -8.93 -13.77 -0.14
N LYS A 39 -10.01 -14.41 -0.59
CA LYS A 39 -10.70 -14.05 -1.83
C LYS A 39 -11.27 -12.64 -1.82
N GLU A 40 -11.89 -12.22 -0.71
CA GLU A 40 -12.42 -10.86 -0.56
C GLU A 40 -11.30 -9.82 -0.57
N PHE A 41 -10.21 -10.10 0.16
CA PHE A 41 -9.05 -9.22 0.21
C PHE A 41 -8.44 -9.04 -1.18
N ASP A 42 -8.20 -10.13 -1.92
CA ASP A 42 -7.59 -10.08 -3.26
C ASP A 42 -8.46 -9.29 -4.26
N LEU A 43 -9.78 -9.50 -4.22
CA LEU A 43 -10.71 -8.80 -5.11
C LEU A 43 -10.70 -7.29 -4.84
N LYS A 44 -10.76 -6.88 -3.57
CA LYS A 44 -10.71 -5.46 -3.19
C LYS A 44 -9.35 -4.84 -3.49
N LEU A 45 -8.26 -5.54 -3.20
CA LEU A 45 -6.91 -5.08 -3.49
C LEU A 45 -6.70 -4.86 -4.99
N PHE A 46 -7.20 -5.78 -5.83
CA PHE A 46 -7.14 -5.63 -7.29
C PHE A 46 -7.91 -4.39 -7.77
N SER A 47 -9.15 -4.21 -7.29
CA SER A 47 -9.97 -3.04 -7.64
C SER A 47 -9.29 -1.73 -7.24
N GLU A 48 -8.73 -1.68 -6.04
CA GLU A 48 -8.07 -0.47 -5.53
C GLU A 48 -6.81 -0.14 -6.33
N ARG A 49 -6.01 -1.16 -6.67
CA ARG A 49 -4.85 -1.00 -7.56
C ARG A 49 -5.24 -0.47 -8.93
N ALA A 50 -6.32 -0.99 -9.53
CA ALA A 50 -6.81 -0.50 -10.81
C ALA A 50 -7.25 0.98 -10.73
N ASN A 51 -7.90 1.37 -9.64
CA ASN A 51 -8.30 2.75 -9.40
C ASN A 51 -7.09 3.69 -9.30
N TYR A 52 -6.11 3.35 -8.45
CA TYR A 52 -4.89 4.15 -8.33
C TYR A 52 -4.07 4.21 -9.62
N GLN A 53 -3.98 3.11 -10.37
CA GLN A 53 -3.34 3.11 -11.69
C GLN A 53 -4.06 4.06 -12.65
N ALA A 54 -5.39 4.11 -12.65
CA ALA A 54 -6.15 5.05 -13.47
C ALA A 54 -5.93 6.50 -13.03
N LEU A 55 -5.86 6.77 -11.72
CA LEU A 55 -5.55 8.10 -11.20
C LEU A 55 -4.14 8.55 -11.59
N LEU A 56 -3.14 7.68 -11.47
CA LEU A 56 -1.76 7.98 -11.85
C LEU A 56 -1.64 8.29 -13.36
N LYS A 57 -2.36 7.55 -14.21
CA LYS A 57 -2.44 7.85 -15.65
C LYS A 57 -3.02 9.23 -15.91
N ARG A 58 -4.14 9.58 -15.27
CA ARG A 58 -4.78 10.91 -15.41
C ARG A 58 -3.87 12.04 -14.95
N VAL A 59 -3.21 11.88 -13.81
CA VAL A 59 -2.26 12.88 -13.29
C VAL A 59 -1.04 13.00 -14.22
N GLY A 60 -0.55 11.88 -14.75
CA GLY A 60 0.51 11.85 -15.75
C GLY A 60 0.13 12.58 -17.04
N ASP A 61 -1.06 12.32 -17.59
CA ASP A 61 -1.54 12.98 -18.81
C ASP A 61 -1.73 14.50 -18.60
N THR A 62 -2.20 14.92 -17.43
CA THR A 62 -2.37 16.36 -17.10
C THR A 62 -1.02 17.10 -16.98
N SER A 63 0.09 16.38 -16.75
CA SER A 63 1.43 16.97 -16.62
C SER A 63 2.18 17.15 -17.96
N VAL A 64 1.66 16.61 -19.07
CA VAL A 64 2.27 16.70 -20.40
C VAL A 64 1.72 17.89 -21.21
N ASP A 65 0.59 18.46 -20.81
CA ASP A 65 -0.10 19.55 -21.50
C ASP A 65 0.06 20.94 -20.82
N ALA A 66 1.01 21.10 -19.88
CA ALA A 66 1.27 22.34 -19.13
C ALA A 66 2.63 22.99 -19.47
#